data_AF-A0A1Y4D510-F1
#
_entry.id   AF-A0A1Y4D510-F1
#
_cell.length_a   1.000
_cell.length_b   1.000
_cell.length_c   1.000
_cell.angle_alpha   90.00
_cell.angle_beta   90.00
_cell.angle_gamma   90.00
#
_symmetry.space_group_name_H-M   'P 1'
#
loop_
_entity.id
_entity.type
_entity.pdbx_description
1 polymer ?
#
loop_
_entity_poly.entity_id
_entity_poly.type
_entity_poly.pdbx_seq_one_letter_code
_entity_poly.pdbx_strand_id
1 'polypeptide(L)' 'MLSVNELGRFYYLRNFHDMRCKYGRVLSVIRQQMDREPQAGEVYIMMSKDYRTVRLCSYDNIN' A
#
# COMPACT_ATOMS: atom_id res chain seq x y z
N MET A 1 4.14 0.63 20.04
CA MET A 1 5.02 -0.23 19.20
C MET A 1 4.10 -0.97 18.24
N LEU A 2 4.32 -0.85 16.92
CA LEU A 2 3.54 -1.59 15.92
C LEU A 2 4.14 -2.99 15.81
N SER A 3 3.38 -4.04 16.11
CA SER A 3 3.82 -5.44 15.95
C SER A 3 3.15 -6.03 14.72
N VAL A 4 3.96 -6.49 13.76
CA VAL A 4 3.49 -7.20 12.56
C VAL A 4 3.76 -8.67 12.79
N ASN A 5 2.73 -9.40 13.23
CA ASN A 5 2.87 -10.78 13.72
C ASN A 5 2.83 -11.86 12.63
N GLU A 6 2.69 -11.48 11.35
CA GLU A 6 2.62 -12.39 10.22
C GLU A 6 3.69 -12.09 9.16
N LEU A 7 4.16 -13.14 8.47
CA LEU A 7 4.94 -13.06 7.22
C LEU A 7 4.03 -12.51 6.09
N GLY A 8 3.63 -11.26 6.22
CA GLY A 8 2.77 -10.58 5.25
C GLY A 8 3.51 -10.26 3.95
N ARG A 9 2.75 -10.12 2.86
CA ARG A 9 3.25 -9.62 1.58
C ARG A 9 3.22 -8.09 1.59
N PHE A 10 4.35 -7.47 1.94
CA PHE A 10 4.49 -6.02 2.01
C PHE A 10 5.14 -5.46 0.76
N TYR A 11 4.55 -4.40 0.19
CA TYR A 11 5.08 -3.72 -0.98
C TYR A 11 5.14 -2.22 -0.77
N TYR A 12 6.30 -1.62 -1.07
CA TYR A 12 6.46 -0.17 -1.06
C TYR A 12 6.06 0.44 -2.41
N LEU A 13 5.14 1.41 -2.41
CA LEU A 13 4.75 2.16 -3.62
C LEU A 13 5.74 3.30 -3.87
N ARG A 14 6.66 3.08 -4.80
CA ARG A 14 7.76 4.03 -5.08
C ARG A 14 7.24 5.33 -5.67
N ASN A 15 7.83 6.45 -5.27
CA ASN A 15 7.50 7.80 -5.76
C ASN A 15 6.01 8.16 -5.64
N PHE A 16 5.28 7.49 -4.75
CA PHE A 16 3.87 7.79 -4.48
C PHE A 16 3.74 8.45 -3.10
N HIS A 17 3.42 9.74 -3.13
CA HIS A 17 3.42 10.59 -1.93
C HIS A 17 2.07 11.20 -1.61
N ASP A 18 1.03 10.89 -2.40
CA ASP A 18 -0.32 11.40 -2.15
C ASP A 18 -0.97 10.62 -0.99
N MET A 19 -0.69 11.08 0.23
CA MET A 19 -1.18 10.44 1.45
C MET A 19 -2.69 10.61 1.66
N ARG A 20 -3.33 11.56 0.96
CA ARG A 20 -4.77 11.87 1.07
C ARG A 20 -5.62 11.15 0.04
N CYS A 21 -4.99 10.41 -0.86
CA CYS A 21 -5.70 9.73 -1.92
C CYS A 21 -6.71 8.70 -1.38
N LYS A 22 -7.77 8.52 -2.17
CA LYS A 22 -8.76 7.46 -1.97
C LYS A 22 -8.23 6.15 -2.55
N TYR A 23 -8.84 5.06 -2.11
CA TYR A 23 -8.47 3.70 -2.46
C TYR A 23 -8.30 3.46 -3.98
N GLY A 24 -9.19 4.00 -4.82
CA GLY A 24 -9.08 3.85 -6.27
C GLY A 24 -7.77 4.37 -6.86
N ARG A 25 -7.18 5.44 -6.30
CA ARG A 25 -5.88 5.94 -6.75
C ARG A 25 -4.75 5.01 -6.35
N VAL A 26 -4.81 4.43 -5.14
CA VAL A 26 -3.86 3.41 -4.68
C VAL A 26 -3.89 2.21 -5.62
N LEU A 27 -5.07 1.72 -6.00
CA LEU A 27 -5.21 0.63 -6.97
C LEU A 27 -4.58 0.95 -8.32
N SER A 28 -4.81 2.15 -8.87
CA SER A 28 -4.18 2.56 -10.12
C SER A 28 -2.65 2.53 -10.05
N VAL A 29 -2.07 2.98 -8.93
CA VAL A 29 -0.62 2.97 -8.72
C VAL A 29 -0.08 1.55 -8.59
N ILE A 30 -0.77 0.68 -7.85
CA ILE A 30 -0.40 -0.74 -7.72
C ILE A 30 -0.36 -1.40 -9.10
N ARG A 31 -1.42 -1.27 -9.90
CA ARG A 31 -1.50 -1.81 -11.26
C ARG A 31 -0.37 -1.28 -12.14
N GLN A 32 -0.12 0.03 -12.10
CA GLN A 32 0.94 0.64 -12.90
C GLN A 32 2.34 0.14 -12.50
N GLN A 33 2.62 -0.04 -11.20
CA GLN A 33 3.95 -0.43 -10.73
C GLN A 33 4.21 -1.93 -10.77
N MET A 34 3.16 -2.75 -10.65
CA MET A 34 3.26 -4.20 -10.49
C MET A 34 2.72 -4.98 -11.68
N ASP A 35 2.07 -4.31 -12.64
CA ASP A 35 1.42 -4.92 -13.82
C ASP A 35 0.41 -6.03 -13.45
N ARG A 36 -0.27 -5.87 -12.30
CA ARG A 36 -1.27 -6.83 -11.80
C ARG A 36 -2.24 -6.19 -10.80
N GLU A 37 -3.33 -6.91 -10.51
CA GLU A 37 -4.19 -6.61 -9.37
C GLU A 37 -3.52 -6.98 -8.03
N PRO A 38 -3.84 -6.25 -6.95
CA PRO A 38 -3.50 -6.66 -5.59
C PRO A 38 -4.21 -7.98 -5.20
N GLN A 39 -3.60 -8.74 -4.31
CA GLN A 39 -4.13 -9.99 -3.75
C GLN A 39 -4.53 -9.81 -2.29
N ALA A 40 -5.45 -10.65 -1.81
CA ALA A 40 -5.88 -10.64 -0.41
C ALA A 40 -4.68 -10.83 0.55
N GLY A 41 -4.68 -10.05 1.63
CA GLY A 41 -3.62 -10.03 2.65
C GLY A 41 -2.33 -9.33 2.21
N GLU A 42 -2.31 -8.67 1.04
CA GLU A 42 -1.20 -7.79 0.66
C GLU A 42 -1.33 -6.43 1.35
N VAL A 43 -0.20 -5.89 1.81
CA VAL A 43 -0.14 -4.57 2.46
C VAL A 43 0.77 -3.65 1.66
N TYR A 44 0.23 -2.51 1.29
CA TYR A 44 0.94 -1.48 0.54
C TYR A 44 1.39 -0.35 1.45
N ILE A 45 2.68 -0.04 1.39
CA ILE A 45 3.35 0.97 2.20
C ILE A 45 3.56 2.21 1.34
N MET A 46 3.05 3.33 1.82
CA MET A 46 3.23 4.66 1.22
C MET A 46 3.94 5.55 2.21
N MET A 47 4.78 6.46 1.71
CA MET A 47 5.53 7.37 2.54
C MET A 47 5.39 8.80 2.03
N SER A 48 5.17 9.73 2.95
CA SER A 48 5.14 11.15 2.63
C SER A 48 6.47 11.61 2.06
N LYS A 49 6.44 12.69 1.27
CA LYS A 49 7.64 13.21 0.58
C LYS A 49 8.76 13.64 1.54
N ASP A 50 8.42 14.02 2.77
CA ASP A 50 9.35 14.38 3.83
C ASP A 50 9.80 13.18 4.69
N TYR A 51 9.38 11.96 4.34
CA TYR A 51 9.72 10.72 5.03
C TYR A 51 9.26 10.63 6.50
N ARG A 52 8.35 11.51 6.92
CA ARG A 52 7.87 11.57 8.32
C ARG A 52 6.63 10.73 8.60
N THR A 53 5.84 10.46 7.57
CA THR A 53 4.56 9.77 7.70
C THR A 53 4.54 8.54 6.81
N VAL A 54 4.17 7.41 7.39
CA VAL A 54 3.92 6.15 6.68
C VAL A 54 2.42 5.85 6.74
N ARG A 55 1.86 5.39 5.63
CA ARG A 55 0.49 4.89 5.54
C ARG A 55 0.53 3.46 5.03
N LEU A 56 -0.13 2.58 5.77
CA LEU A 56 -0.32 1.18 5.41
C LEU A 56 -1.73 1.02 4.82
N CYS A 57 -1.84 0.35 3.68
CA CYS A 57 -3.09 0.01 3.04
C CYS A 57 -3.14 -1.50 2.84
N SER A 58 -3.93 -2.19 3.67
CA SER A 58 -4.24 -3.60 3.47
C SER A 58 -5.23 -3.76 2.33
N TYR A 59 -5.00 -4.76 1.50
CA TYR A 59 -5.96 -5.26 0.53
C TYR A 59 -6.55 -6.55 1.08
N ASP A 60 -7.75 -6.45 1.66
CA ASP A 60 -8.54 -7.61 2.04
C ASP A 60 -9.63 -7.76 0.98
N ASN A 61 -9.64 -8.90 0.28
CA ASN A 61 -10.69 -9.18 -0.69
C ASN A 61 -11.95 -9.53 0.11
N ILE A 62 -12.75 -8.52 0.44
CA ILE A 62 -14.06 -8.71 1.07
C ILE A 62 -14.99 -9.18 -0.05
N ASN A 63 -15.07 -10.49 -0.22
CA ASN A 63 -16.18 -11.15 -0.88
C ASN A 63 -17.07 -11.74 0.21
#